data_AF-A0A6F8YHQ6-F1
#
_entry.id   AF-A0A6F8YHQ6-F1
#
_cell.length_a   1.000
_cell.length_b   1.000
_cell.length_c   1.000
_cell.angle_alpha   90.00
_cell.angle_beta   90.00
_cell.angle_gamma   90.00
#
_symmetry.space_group_name_H-M   'P 1'
#
loop_
_entity.id
_entity.type
_entity.pdbx_description
1 polymer ?
#
loop_
_entity_poly.entity_id
_entity_poly.type
_entity_poly.pdbx_seq_one_letter_code
_entity_poly.pdbx_strand_id
1 'polypeptide(L)'
;MSLSRHQRGAAPMFAGAALVTVAALVGATAVAPAPFAAASSGSGGGAPASVVRRDQVRDEQWQLTELRATHAWRHSTGDGVTVAVVDSGVDASHPDLVGQVLPGIDLVASGDGRTDPVGHGTTVAGLIAGRNDDDRGVMGLAPHAKILPVRVLDAENRYDDALIVARGVRWAVDNGAEVINLSLGGSGTSPALAAALDYAFARDVVVVACTGNHSSDPAPAAGQSRPTTDVWYPAREPGVLAVTGLERETESLWSGSITGSATVLSAPATGLVGARPGGTWKVQGTSFAAPLVSATAALVRAKWPEMSAATVVNRLITTASDLGAVGRDDRYGYGLVDPVAALTAGVSTVERNPLDTNAPHGVAGFGAAPGVSVTSSGTATGHQPVGGRAQGVHTDWAAQPAGEQEHSKRGWAIVFGLLVTVVAATAATVVRRRTR
;
A
#
# COMPACT_ATOMS: atom_id res chain seq x y z
N MET A 1 31.96 56.23 -16.59
CA MET A 1 31.82 57.59 -17.16
C MET A 1 30.34 57.76 -17.48
N SER A 2 29.54 58.68 -16.93
CA SER A 2 29.74 60.01 -16.36
C SER A 2 28.68 60.29 -15.28
N LEU A 3 28.98 61.22 -14.39
CA LEU A 3 28.27 61.63 -13.18
C LEU A 3 27.13 62.64 -13.44
N SER A 4 26.09 62.52 -12.61
CA SER A 4 25.27 63.55 -11.94
C SER A 4 25.07 64.96 -12.53
N ARG A 5 23.79 65.41 -12.54
CA ARG A 5 23.42 66.70 -11.90
C ARG A 5 21.95 66.81 -11.45
N HIS A 6 21.84 67.43 -10.28
CA HIS A 6 20.72 67.75 -9.38
C HIS A 6 19.66 68.75 -9.92
N GLN A 7 18.37 68.52 -9.59
CA GLN A 7 17.42 69.26 -8.69
C GLN A 7 16.88 70.66 -9.09
N ARG A 8 15.54 70.82 -8.97
CA ARG A 8 14.77 71.66 -7.99
C ARG A 8 13.27 71.65 -8.39
N GLY A 9 12.35 71.15 -7.54
CA GLY A 9 11.41 71.92 -6.67
C GLY A 9 10.01 72.01 -7.34
N ALA A 10 8.81 71.89 -6.73
CA ALA A 10 8.33 72.00 -5.36
C ALA A 10 6.94 71.28 -5.19
N ALA A 11 6.52 71.06 -3.93
CA ALA A 11 5.22 70.50 -3.45
C ALA A 11 4.10 71.61 -3.41
N PRO A 12 2.84 71.42 -2.90
CA PRO A 12 2.33 70.36 -1.99
C PRO A 12 0.85 69.86 -2.10
N MET A 13 0.55 68.85 -1.25
CA MET A 13 -0.70 68.46 -0.50
C MET A 13 -2.05 68.22 -1.20
N PHE A 14 -2.63 67.03 -0.99
CA PHE A 14 -3.77 66.76 -0.08
C PHE A 14 -3.94 65.25 0.19
N ALA A 15 -4.41 64.91 1.40
CA ALA A 15 -4.47 63.59 2.02
C ALA A 15 -5.87 62.96 1.99
N GLY A 16 -5.95 61.63 2.13
CA GLY A 16 -7.18 60.93 2.48
C GLY A 16 -7.09 59.41 2.34
N ALA A 17 -6.67 58.70 3.40
CA ALA A 17 -6.79 57.24 3.53
C ALA A 17 -7.43 56.94 4.90
N ALA A 18 -8.55 56.20 4.90
CA ALA A 18 -9.25 55.77 6.09
C ALA A 18 -8.90 54.31 6.41
N LEU A 19 -8.50 54.06 7.66
CA LEU A 19 -8.15 52.78 8.24
C LEU A 19 -9.03 52.64 9.49
N VAL A 20 -9.86 51.61 9.57
CA VAL A 20 -10.72 51.33 10.74
C VAL A 20 -10.16 50.12 11.48
N THR A 21 -9.77 50.35 12.73
CA THR A 21 -9.42 49.38 13.76
C THR A 21 -10.56 49.37 14.79
N VAL A 22 -11.00 48.20 15.25
CA VAL A 22 -11.91 48.08 16.40
C VAL A 22 -11.23 47.21 17.46
N ALA A 23 -11.03 47.79 18.63
CA ALA A 23 -10.46 47.19 19.83
C ALA A 23 -11.54 46.51 20.69
N ALA A 24 -11.18 45.40 21.34
CA ALA A 24 -12.00 44.71 22.35
C ALA A 24 -11.68 45.22 23.76
N LEU A 25 -12.74 45.46 24.56
CA LEU A 25 -12.67 45.88 25.95
C LEU A 25 -13.11 44.73 26.87
N VAL A 26 -12.31 44.47 27.90
CA VAL A 26 -12.56 43.53 29.01
C VAL A 26 -13.33 44.25 30.12
N GLY A 27 -14.32 43.59 30.69
CA GLY A 27 -14.99 44.03 31.93
C GLY A 27 -15.50 42.82 32.72
N ALA A 28 -14.90 42.56 33.87
CA ALA A 28 -15.29 41.54 34.83
C ALA A 28 -16.13 42.16 35.95
N THR A 29 -17.23 41.51 36.36
CA THR A 29 -17.83 41.69 37.68
C THR A 29 -18.31 40.34 38.23
N ALA A 30 -17.92 40.08 39.47
CA ALA A 30 -18.24 38.89 40.26
C ALA A 30 -19.46 39.14 41.15
N VAL A 31 -20.32 38.13 41.31
CA VAL A 31 -21.29 38.04 42.43
C VAL A 31 -21.36 36.58 42.89
N ALA A 32 -21.29 36.38 44.21
CA ALA A 32 -21.33 35.10 44.94
C ALA A 32 -22.65 34.99 45.76
N PRO A 33 -22.96 33.89 46.50
CA PRO A 33 -24.19 33.09 46.30
C PRO A 33 -25.13 32.97 47.54
N ALA A 34 -26.28 32.27 47.38
CA ALA A 34 -27.01 31.37 48.34
C ALA A 34 -28.57 31.44 48.19
N PRO A 35 -29.40 30.57 48.83
CA PRO A 35 -29.54 29.13 48.60
C PRO A 35 -31.02 28.61 48.54
N PHE A 36 -31.20 27.31 48.27
CA PHE A 36 -32.36 26.40 48.51
C PHE A 36 -33.76 26.68 47.90
N ALA A 37 -34.22 25.76 47.04
CA ALA A 37 -35.52 25.08 47.19
C ALA A 37 -35.54 23.77 46.37
N ALA A 38 -35.83 22.65 47.04
CA ALA A 38 -36.11 21.37 46.41
C ALA A 38 -37.58 21.31 45.95
N ALA A 39 -37.82 20.77 44.76
CA ALA A 39 -39.12 20.22 44.38
C ALA A 39 -38.91 18.98 43.49
N SER A 40 -39.60 17.93 43.87
CA SER A 40 -39.49 16.56 43.40
C SER A 40 -40.29 16.26 42.12
N SER A 41 -39.89 15.13 41.50
CA SER A 41 -40.69 14.19 40.69
C SER A 41 -41.19 14.62 39.31
N GLY A 42 -40.60 14.00 38.29
CA GLY A 42 -41.13 13.93 36.93
C GLY A 42 -40.30 12.97 36.09
N SER A 43 -40.68 11.70 36.12
CA SER A 43 -40.19 10.63 35.24
C SER A 43 -40.22 11.05 33.76
N GLY A 44 -39.09 10.94 33.06
CA GLY A 44 -39.08 11.13 31.60
C GLY A 44 -37.69 11.03 31.00
N GLY A 45 -37.50 10.03 30.14
CA GLY A 45 -36.40 10.00 29.17
C GLY A 45 -35.10 9.43 29.70
N GLY A 46 -35.03 8.11 29.85
CA GLY A 46 -33.75 7.43 29.67
C GLY A 46 -33.21 7.84 28.30
N ALA A 47 -32.14 8.64 28.29
CA ALA A 47 -31.38 8.86 27.07
C ALA A 47 -31.05 7.47 26.50
N PRO A 48 -31.27 7.22 25.20
CA PRO A 48 -30.85 5.95 24.63
C PRO A 48 -29.36 5.83 24.94
N ALA A 49 -28.99 4.75 25.63
CA ALA A 49 -27.60 4.38 25.80
C ALA A 49 -26.96 4.54 24.42
N SER A 50 -25.89 5.36 24.36
CA SER A 50 -25.14 5.53 23.13
C SER A 50 -24.82 4.13 22.62
N VAL A 51 -25.42 3.76 21.49
CA VAL A 51 -25.02 2.56 20.76
C VAL A 51 -23.52 2.67 20.66
N VAL A 52 -22.81 1.72 21.29
CA VAL A 52 -21.35 1.61 21.21
C VAL A 52 -21.03 1.78 19.73
N ARG A 53 -20.33 2.86 19.38
CA ARG A 53 -19.93 3.10 17.99
C ARG A 53 -19.15 1.86 17.58
N ARG A 54 -19.72 1.09 16.64
CA ARG A 54 -18.97 0.10 15.87
C ARG A 54 -17.69 0.78 15.43
N ASP A 55 -16.59 0.05 15.53
CA ASP A 55 -15.31 0.61 15.15
C ASP A 55 -15.37 1.11 13.71
N GLN A 56 -15.32 2.45 13.59
CA GLN A 56 -15.44 3.14 12.32
C GLN A 56 -14.34 2.70 11.34
N VAL A 57 -13.17 2.27 11.85
CA VAL A 57 -12.08 1.77 11.02
C VAL A 57 -12.51 0.50 10.28
N ARG A 58 -13.01 -0.51 11.00
CA ARG A 58 -13.49 -1.78 10.40
C ARG A 58 -14.67 -1.58 9.46
N ASP A 59 -15.62 -0.72 9.84
CA ASP A 59 -16.77 -0.37 9.00
C ASP A 59 -16.34 0.28 7.66
N GLU A 60 -15.19 0.97 7.64
CA GLU A 60 -14.64 1.59 6.45
C GLU A 60 -13.77 0.64 5.59
N GLN A 61 -13.42 -0.57 6.07
CA GLN A 61 -12.63 -1.58 5.35
C GLN A 61 -13.45 -2.34 4.31
N TRP A 62 -13.97 -1.60 3.32
CA TRP A 62 -14.81 -2.12 2.25
C TRP A 62 -14.16 -3.29 1.49
N GLN A 63 -12.83 -3.32 1.40
CA GLN A 63 -12.09 -4.39 0.73
C GLN A 63 -12.32 -5.76 1.37
N LEU A 64 -12.56 -5.84 2.68
CA LEU A 64 -12.86 -7.11 3.35
C LEU A 64 -14.27 -7.60 3.03
N THR A 65 -15.20 -6.68 2.79
CA THR A 65 -16.55 -7.00 2.32
C THR A 65 -16.50 -7.47 0.87
N GLU A 66 -15.83 -6.72 -0.01
CA GLU A 66 -15.64 -7.06 -1.43
C GLU A 66 -15.02 -8.46 -1.61
N LEU A 67 -13.95 -8.73 -0.87
CA LEU A 67 -13.25 -10.02 -0.90
C LEU A 67 -13.93 -11.11 -0.04
N ARG A 68 -15.11 -10.81 0.51
CA ARG A 68 -15.92 -11.74 1.32
C ARG A 68 -15.12 -12.40 2.45
N ALA A 69 -14.29 -11.63 3.14
CA ALA A 69 -13.33 -12.12 4.13
C ALA A 69 -13.98 -12.96 5.22
N THR A 70 -15.15 -12.57 5.73
CA THR A 70 -15.92 -13.35 6.73
C THR A 70 -16.34 -14.73 6.23
N HIS A 71 -16.47 -14.93 4.92
CA HIS A 71 -16.73 -16.22 4.32
C HIS A 71 -15.45 -17.04 4.15
N ALA A 72 -14.36 -16.38 3.75
CA ALA A 72 -13.05 -17.01 3.64
C ALA A 72 -12.54 -17.53 5.01
N TRP A 73 -12.73 -16.75 6.09
CA TRP A 73 -12.29 -17.10 7.45
C TRP A 73 -12.98 -18.31 8.06
N ARG A 74 -14.10 -18.77 7.49
CA ARG A 74 -14.70 -20.06 7.87
C ARG A 74 -13.87 -21.26 7.41
N HIS A 75 -12.91 -21.03 6.52
CA HIS A 75 -12.06 -22.07 5.95
C HIS A 75 -10.59 -21.91 6.32
N SER A 76 -10.09 -20.68 6.47
CA SER A 76 -8.71 -20.39 6.85
C SER A 76 -8.56 -18.94 7.28
N THR A 77 -7.68 -18.69 8.24
CA THR A 77 -7.31 -17.37 8.76
C THR A 77 -5.83 -17.03 8.54
N GLY A 78 -5.08 -17.90 7.87
CA GLY A 78 -3.65 -17.70 7.59
C GLY A 78 -2.71 -18.26 8.66
N ASP A 79 -3.22 -19.01 9.64
CA ASP A 79 -2.43 -19.60 10.72
C ASP A 79 -1.24 -20.42 10.20
N GLY A 80 -0.09 -20.22 10.85
CA GLY A 80 1.13 -20.96 10.53
C GLY A 80 1.88 -20.46 9.30
N VAL A 81 1.33 -19.50 8.55
CA VAL A 81 1.97 -18.97 7.34
C VAL A 81 2.78 -17.71 7.62
N THR A 82 4.01 -17.68 7.15
CA THR A 82 4.87 -16.47 7.20
C THR A 82 4.86 -15.72 5.86
N VAL A 83 4.43 -14.46 5.89
CA VAL A 83 4.43 -13.54 4.75
C VAL A 83 5.53 -12.50 4.95
N ALA A 84 6.51 -12.47 4.06
CA ALA A 84 7.53 -11.43 4.07
C ALA A 84 7.02 -10.16 3.39
N VAL A 85 7.19 -9.04 4.08
CA VAL A 85 6.88 -7.69 3.57
C VAL A 85 8.21 -7.01 3.28
N VAL A 86 8.59 -7.01 1.99
CA VAL A 86 9.83 -6.39 1.50
C VAL A 86 9.51 -4.94 1.13
N ASP A 87 9.74 -4.01 2.05
CA ASP A 87 9.16 -2.65 2.02
C ASP A 87 9.96 -1.64 2.88
N SER A 88 9.32 -0.62 3.48
CA SER A 88 9.90 0.43 4.32
C SER A 88 10.13 0.04 5.79
N GLY A 89 9.90 -1.23 6.14
CA GLY A 89 9.82 -1.72 7.51
C GLY A 89 8.38 -1.81 8.00
N VAL A 90 8.17 -2.30 9.22
CA VAL A 90 6.83 -2.47 9.81
C VAL A 90 6.86 -2.04 11.26
N ASP A 91 6.02 -1.08 11.67
CA ASP A 91 5.87 -0.71 13.08
C ASP A 91 5.22 -1.85 13.86
N ALA A 92 6.05 -2.67 14.52
CA ALA A 92 5.59 -3.80 15.31
C ALA A 92 4.92 -3.39 16.64
N SER A 93 5.00 -2.11 17.02
CA SER A 93 4.34 -1.57 18.20
C SER A 93 2.92 -1.06 17.90
N HIS A 94 2.55 -0.98 16.62
CA HIS A 94 1.20 -0.59 16.21
C HIS A 94 0.17 -1.53 16.86
N PRO A 95 -0.87 -1.02 17.55
CA PRO A 95 -1.83 -1.84 18.28
C PRO A 95 -2.38 -3.02 17.46
N ASP A 96 -2.71 -2.78 16.19
CA ASP A 96 -3.31 -3.79 15.30
C ASP A 96 -2.31 -4.83 14.75
N LEU A 97 -1.01 -4.68 15.04
CA LEU A 97 0.07 -5.56 14.57
C LEU A 97 0.89 -6.18 15.71
N VAL A 98 0.59 -5.83 16.96
CA VAL A 98 1.27 -6.42 18.13
C VAL A 98 1.12 -7.94 18.09
N GLY A 99 2.26 -8.65 18.15
CA GLY A 99 2.31 -10.11 18.09
C GLY A 99 2.23 -10.71 16.69
N GLN A 100 2.02 -9.91 15.64
CA GLN A 100 2.00 -10.38 14.24
C GLN A 100 3.35 -10.26 13.55
N VAL A 101 4.15 -9.26 13.94
CA VAL A 101 5.42 -8.93 13.29
C VAL A 101 6.57 -9.67 13.96
N LEU A 102 7.19 -10.58 13.21
CA LEU A 102 8.38 -11.32 13.60
C LEU A 102 9.63 -10.42 13.57
N PRO A 103 10.74 -10.82 14.23
CA PRO A 103 12.05 -10.24 13.98
C PRO A 103 12.45 -10.48 12.52
N GLY A 104 12.71 -9.41 11.79
CA GLY A 104 13.09 -9.44 10.38
C GLY A 104 14.50 -8.89 10.16
N ILE A 105 14.67 -8.11 9.10
CA ILE A 105 15.94 -7.45 8.78
C ILE A 105 15.74 -6.02 8.25
N ASP A 106 16.64 -5.12 8.64
CA ASP A 106 16.78 -3.79 8.04
C ASP A 106 18.08 -3.72 7.23
N LEU A 107 17.95 -3.66 5.90
CA LEU A 107 19.08 -3.58 4.97
C LEU A 107 19.53 -2.15 4.69
N VAL A 108 18.85 -1.14 5.25
CA VAL A 108 19.09 0.30 5.05
C VAL A 108 19.85 0.89 6.23
N ALA A 109 19.36 0.70 7.45
CA ALA A 109 19.90 1.32 8.67
C ALA A 109 20.44 0.31 9.69
N SER A 110 20.43 -0.99 9.37
CA SER A 110 20.70 -2.13 10.28
C SER A 110 19.66 -2.30 11.39
N GLY A 111 19.30 -3.54 11.73
CA GLY A 111 18.23 -3.85 12.69
C GLY A 111 17.33 -4.98 12.21
N ASP A 112 16.17 -5.14 12.84
CA ASP A 112 15.21 -6.23 12.61
C ASP A 112 13.99 -5.83 11.76
N GLY A 113 14.00 -4.64 11.15
CA GLY A 113 12.91 -4.16 10.29
C GLY A 113 11.60 -3.84 11.01
N ARG A 114 11.53 -3.91 12.34
CA ARG A 114 10.30 -3.69 13.15
C ARG A 114 10.00 -2.22 13.47
N THR A 115 10.65 -1.32 12.74
CA THR A 115 10.38 0.12 12.75
C THR A 115 10.14 0.57 11.32
N ASP A 116 9.18 1.47 11.14
CA ASP A 116 8.82 1.99 9.82
C ASP A 116 8.80 3.53 9.87
N PRO A 117 9.80 4.21 9.30
CA PRO A 117 9.84 5.67 9.30
C PRO A 117 8.85 6.30 8.32
N VAL A 118 8.29 5.52 7.39
CA VAL A 118 7.39 6.00 6.33
C VAL A 118 5.93 5.67 6.64
N GLY A 119 5.66 4.47 7.12
CA GLY A 119 4.32 3.92 7.34
C GLY A 119 3.77 3.09 6.19
N HIS A 120 4.48 3.00 5.06
CA HIS A 120 4.03 2.25 3.89
C HIS A 120 4.03 0.73 4.16
N GLY A 121 5.15 0.17 4.63
CA GLY A 121 5.24 -1.25 4.97
C GLY A 121 4.33 -1.64 6.15
N THR A 122 4.12 -0.74 7.12
CA THR A 122 3.12 -0.92 8.19
C THR A 122 1.71 -1.05 7.63
N THR A 123 1.37 -0.27 6.60
CA THR A 123 0.08 -0.34 5.93
C THR A 123 -0.08 -1.67 5.20
N VAL A 124 0.93 -2.06 4.43
CA VAL A 124 0.98 -3.34 3.71
C VAL A 124 0.81 -4.51 4.68
N ALA A 125 1.56 -4.52 5.78
CA ALA A 125 1.47 -5.54 6.83
C ALA A 125 0.07 -5.57 7.47
N GLY A 126 -0.53 -4.41 7.75
CA GLY A 126 -1.88 -4.30 8.30
C GLY A 126 -2.96 -4.88 7.38
N LEU A 127 -2.86 -4.64 6.07
CA LEU A 127 -3.78 -5.21 5.08
C LEU A 127 -3.65 -6.74 4.97
N ILE A 128 -2.46 -7.28 5.22
CA ILE A 128 -2.23 -8.73 5.23
C ILE A 128 -2.72 -9.34 6.54
N ALA A 129 -2.17 -8.93 7.68
CA ALA A 129 -2.28 -9.64 8.96
C ALA A 129 -2.64 -8.75 10.15
N GLY A 130 -3.32 -7.61 9.92
CA GLY A 130 -3.95 -6.85 11.00
C GLY A 130 -4.81 -7.78 11.88
N ARG A 131 -4.56 -7.75 13.19
CA ARG A 131 -5.14 -8.72 14.13
C ARG A 131 -6.66 -8.58 14.25
N ASN A 132 -7.33 -9.68 14.57
CA ASN A 132 -8.76 -9.69 14.84
C ASN A 132 -9.06 -10.13 16.29
N ASP A 133 -8.69 -9.31 17.28
CA ASP A 133 -8.75 -9.71 18.70
C ASP A 133 -9.57 -8.79 19.63
N ASP A 134 -9.77 -7.51 19.30
CA ASP A 134 -10.39 -6.53 20.22
C ASP A 134 -11.49 -5.65 19.62
N ASP A 135 -12.08 -6.08 18.51
CA ASP A 135 -13.12 -5.37 17.74
C ASP A 135 -12.75 -3.93 17.35
N ARG A 136 -11.45 -3.61 17.31
CA ARG A 136 -10.92 -2.29 17.00
C ARG A 136 -9.82 -2.33 15.94
N GLY A 137 -9.58 -1.16 15.35
CA GLY A 137 -8.50 -0.90 14.41
C GLY A 137 -8.61 -1.66 13.09
N VAL A 138 -7.49 -1.71 12.38
CA VAL A 138 -7.37 -2.34 11.06
C VAL A 138 -7.26 -3.85 11.19
N MET A 139 -8.09 -4.55 10.41
CA MET A 139 -8.02 -6.01 10.27
C MET A 139 -7.42 -6.41 8.92
N GLY A 140 -6.54 -7.40 8.93
CA GLY A 140 -5.97 -7.99 7.71
C GLY A 140 -6.86 -9.06 7.12
N LEU A 141 -6.64 -9.39 5.85
CA LEU A 141 -7.37 -10.48 5.18
C LEU A 141 -6.93 -11.87 5.65
N ALA A 142 -5.69 -12.02 6.13
CA ALA A 142 -5.14 -13.22 6.75
C ALA A 142 -4.72 -12.92 8.21
N PRO A 143 -5.69 -12.71 9.12
CA PRO A 143 -5.43 -12.14 10.44
C PRO A 143 -4.60 -13.02 11.37
N HIS A 144 -4.29 -14.27 11.03
CA HIS A 144 -3.41 -15.14 11.82
C HIS A 144 -2.08 -15.46 11.13
N ALA A 145 -1.83 -14.93 9.93
CA ALA A 145 -0.51 -15.00 9.32
C ALA A 145 0.50 -14.18 10.12
N LYS A 146 1.79 -14.53 9.99
CA LYS A 146 2.89 -13.75 10.58
C LYS A 146 3.59 -12.93 9.52
N ILE A 147 3.99 -11.72 9.90
CA ILE A 147 4.70 -10.78 9.03
C ILE A 147 6.20 -10.88 9.32
N LEU A 148 7.00 -11.18 8.29
CA LEU A 148 8.45 -11.09 8.34
C LEU A 148 8.88 -9.76 7.67
N PRO A 149 9.22 -8.70 8.44
CA PRO A 149 9.55 -7.41 7.85
C PRO A 149 10.94 -7.42 7.23
N VAL A 150 11.07 -6.98 5.99
CA VAL A 150 12.36 -6.85 5.30
C VAL A 150 12.47 -5.43 4.77
N ARG A 151 13.13 -4.56 5.52
CA ARG A 151 13.26 -3.15 5.14
C ARG A 151 14.34 -2.97 4.08
N VAL A 152 13.91 -2.46 2.93
CA VAL A 152 14.75 -2.15 1.76
C VAL A 152 14.55 -0.71 1.26
N LEU A 153 13.50 -0.02 1.75
CA LEU A 153 13.23 1.38 1.41
C LEU A 153 13.76 2.34 2.49
N ASP A 154 14.35 3.45 2.04
CA ASP A 154 14.84 4.53 2.89
C ASP A 154 13.71 5.39 3.49
N ALA A 155 14.06 6.44 4.23
CA ALA A 155 13.09 7.32 4.88
C ALA A 155 12.30 8.19 3.88
N GLU A 156 12.84 8.36 2.67
CA GLU A 156 12.19 9.01 1.54
C GLU A 156 11.35 8.03 0.71
N ASN A 157 11.26 6.77 1.16
CA ASN A 157 10.51 5.70 0.54
C ASN A 157 11.08 5.29 -0.83
N ARG A 158 12.39 5.15 -0.94
CA ARG A 158 13.12 4.85 -2.18
C ARG A 158 14.19 3.80 -1.98
N TYR A 159 14.67 3.26 -3.11
CA TYR A 159 15.90 2.52 -3.18
C TYR A 159 16.59 2.78 -4.52
N ASP A 160 17.92 2.95 -4.48
CA ASP A 160 18.72 3.34 -5.65
C ASP A 160 19.36 2.15 -6.38
N ASP A 161 19.33 0.95 -5.79
CA ASP A 161 19.93 -0.26 -6.35
C ASP A 161 19.06 -1.47 -6.07
N ALA A 162 18.54 -2.11 -7.13
CA ALA A 162 17.74 -3.33 -7.03
C ALA A 162 18.46 -4.50 -6.32
N LEU A 163 19.79 -4.46 -6.16
CA LEU A 163 20.55 -5.43 -5.37
C LEU A 163 20.12 -5.47 -3.90
N ILE A 164 19.65 -4.37 -3.30
CA ILE A 164 19.13 -4.37 -1.92
C ILE A 164 17.84 -5.19 -1.82
N VAL A 165 16.96 -5.08 -2.82
CA VAL A 165 15.73 -5.87 -2.92
C VAL A 165 16.07 -7.33 -3.18
N ALA A 166 17.01 -7.63 -4.08
CA ALA A 166 17.47 -8.99 -4.35
C ALA A 166 17.99 -9.70 -3.09
N ARG A 167 18.80 -9.00 -2.28
CA ARG A 167 19.25 -9.47 -0.97
C ARG A 167 18.10 -9.69 0.00
N GLY A 168 17.13 -8.77 0.04
CA GLY A 168 15.94 -8.88 0.89
C GLY A 168 15.09 -10.10 0.53
N VAL A 169 14.84 -10.34 -0.76
CA VAL A 169 14.11 -11.52 -1.26
C VAL A 169 14.83 -12.80 -0.85
N ARG A 170 16.14 -12.91 -1.12
CA ARG A 170 16.94 -14.09 -0.72
C ARG A 170 16.86 -14.33 0.79
N TRP A 171 17.05 -13.28 1.59
CA TRP A 171 17.02 -13.38 3.04
C TRP A 171 15.63 -13.81 3.54
N ALA A 172 14.54 -13.27 2.99
CA ALA A 172 13.19 -13.66 3.34
C ALA A 172 12.95 -15.17 3.14
N VAL A 173 13.34 -15.71 1.97
CA VAL A 173 13.27 -17.13 1.65
C VAL A 173 14.06 -17.97 2.66
N ASP A 174 15.31 -17.56 2.94
CA ASP A 174 16.19 -18.28 3.87
C ASP A 174 15.72 -18.20 5.34
N ASN A 175 14.80 -17.28 5.66
CA ASN A 175 14.21 -17.10 7.00
C ASN A 175 12.74 -17.53 7.06
N GLY A 176 12.32 -18.42 6.15
CA GLY A 176 11.05 -19.14 6.25
C GLY A 176 9.84 -18.41 5.69
N ALA A 177 10.04 -17.39 4.84
CA ALA A 177 8.93 -16.81 4.11
C ALA A 177 8.32 -17.82 3.12
N GLU A 178 6.99 -17.90 3.14
CA GLU A 178 6.20 -18.77 2.26
C GLU A 178 5.51 -17.97 1.16
N VAL A 179 5.25 -16.69 1.46
CA VAL A 179 4.75 -15.69 0.53
C VAL A 179 5.63 -14.44 0.68
N ILE A 180 6.02 -13.83 -0.44
CA ILE A 180 6.75 -12.56 -0.47
C ILE A 180 5.87 -11.52 -1.14
N ASN A 181 5.63 -10.40 -0.46
CA ASN A 181 4.97 -9.23 -0.99
C ASN A 181 5.98 -8.13 -1.33
N LEU A 182 6.03 -7.73 -2.60
CA LEU A 182 6.86 -6.66 -3.14
C LEU A 182 5.98 -5.49 -3.59
N SER A 183 5.70 -4.59 -2.66
CA SER A 183 4.88 -3.40 -2.90
C SER A 183 5.71 -2.22 -3.43
N LEU A 184 6.70 -2.54 -4.28
CA LEU A 184 7.70 -1.65 -4.82
C LEU A 184 8.05 -2.01 -6.26
N GLY A 185 8.62 -1.06 -6.99
CA GLY A 185 9.17 -1.34 -8.31
C GLY A 185 9.57 -0.11 -9.09
N GLY A 186 10.03 -0.34 -10.31
CA GLY A 186 10.41 0.72 -11.23
C GLY A 186 10.44 0.26 -12.68
N SER A 187 10.83 1.17 -13.58
CA SER A 187 10.87 0.91 -15.02
C SER A 187 12.07 0.07 -15.46
N GLY A 188 13.17 0.02 -14.70
CA GLY A 188 14.36 -0.76 -15.06
C GLY A 188 14.16 -2.28 -14.98
N THR A 189 15.18 -3.05 -15.37
CA THR A 189 15.31 -4.50 -15.03
C THR A 189 16.58 -4.77 -14.22
N SER A 190 16.63 -5.88 -13.48
CA SER A 190 17.81 -6.25 -12.69
C SER A 190 18.05 -7.77 -12.73
N PRO A 191 19.15 -8.24 -13.35
CA PRO A 191 19.50 -9.66 -13.36
C PRO A 191 19.71 -10.25 -11.96
N ALA A 192 20.21 -9.45 -11.01
CA ALA A 192 20.41 -9.90 -9.63
C ALA A 192 19.07 -10.12 -8.91
N LEU A 193 18.09 -9.24 -9.14
CA LEU A 193 16.74 -9.41 -8.60
C LEU A 193 16.00 -10.56 -9.30
N ALA A 194 16.14 -10.73 -10.61
CA ALA A 194 15.62 -11.89 -11.35
C ALA A 194 16.11 -13.21 -10.74
N ALA A 195 17.42 -13.33 -10.53
CA ALA A 195 18.01 -14.51 -9.91
C ALA A 195 17.55 -14.76 -8.45
N ALA A 196 17.22 -13.70 -7.70
CA ALA A 196 16.66 -13.82 -6.36
C ALA A 196 15.19 -14.28 -6.39
N LEU A 197 14.42 -13.85 -7.40
CA LEU A 197 13.04 -14.31 -7.64
C LEU A 197 13.03 -15.78 -8.08
N ASP A 198 13.91 -16.16 -9.01
CA ASP A 198 14.12 -17.58 -9.39
C ASP A 198 14.46 -18.45 -8.18
N TYR A 199 15.29 -17.95 -7.27
CA TYR A 199 15.60 -18.64 -6.03
C TYR A 199 14.38 -18.83 -5.13
N ALA A 200 13.51 -17.82 -5.03
CA ALA A 200 12.26 -17.93 -4.29
C ALA A 200 11.33 -19.00 -4.91
N PHE A 201 11.18 -19.01 -6.24
CA PHE A 201 10.38 -20.02 -6.94
C PHE A 201 10.93 -21.42 -6.73
N ALA A 202 12.25 -21.60 -6.85
CA ALA A 202 12.92 -22.87 -6.62
C ALA A 202 12.82 -23.37 -5.16
N ARG A 203 12.47 -22.48 -4.22
CA ARG A 203 12.26 -22.78 -2.80
C ARG A 203 10.80 -22.82 -2.39
N ASP A 204 9.89 -22.96 -3.36
CA ASP A 204 8.46 -23.10 -3.14
C ASP A 204 7.81 -21.87 -2.46
N VAL A 205 8.28 -20.67 -2.82
CA VAL A 205 7.74 -19.41 -2.29
C VAL A 205 6.87 -18.72 -3.35
N VAL A 206 5.68 -18.27 -2.95
CA VAL A 206 4.80 -17.45 -3.79
C VAL A 206 5.27 -16.00 -3.76
N VAL A 207 5.52 -15.38 -4.91
CA VAL A 207 5.91 -13.98 -4.99
C VAL A 207 4.82 -13.15 -5.64
N VAL A 208 4.43 -12.06 -4.96
CA VAL A 208 3.38 -11.13 -5.36
C VAL A 208 3.98 -9.72 -5.42
N ALA A 209 3.69 -8.98 -6.49
CA ALA A 209 4.20 -7.62 -6.66
C ALA A 209 3.17 -6.69 -7.30
N CYS A 210 3.24 -5.40 -7.00
CA CYS A 210 2.34 -4.40 -7.56
C CYS A 210 2.73 -4.00 -9.00
N THR A 211 1.73 -3.77 -9.87
CA THR A 211 2.02 -3.39 -11.27
C THR A 211 2.59 -1.99 -11.46
N GLY A 212 2.48 -1.15 -10.43
CA GLY A 212 2.95 0.23 -10.45
C GLY A 212 1.82 1.24 -10.64
N ASN A 213 2.14 2.51 -10.42
CA ASN A 213 1.18 3.60 -10.54
C ASN A 213 1.63 4.63 -11.57
N HIS A 214 0.68 5.18 -12.31
CA HIS A 214 0.92 6.37 -13.13
C HIS A 214 1.25 7.56 -12.22
N SER A 215 2.28 8.34 -12.59
CA SER A 215 2.53 9.65 -12.00
C SER A 215 1.27 10.51 -12.10
N SER A 216 1.07 11.42 -11.14
CA SER A 216 -0.05 12.37 -11.08
C SER A 216 -0.16 13.35 -12.26
N ASP A 217 0.61 13.15 -13.33
CA ASP A 217 0.45 13.87 -14.59
C ASP A 217 -0.99 13.68 -15.09
N PRO A 218 -1.63 14.76 -15.58
CA PRO A 218 -3.02 14.73 -15.99
C PRO A 218 -3.29 13.54 -16.91
N ALA A 219 -4.46 12.92 -16.73
CA ALA A 219 -4.94 11.92 -17.67
C ALA A 219 -4.82 12.48 -19.11
N PRO A 220 -4.29 11.70 -20.06
CA PRO A 220 -4.17 12.16 -21.43
C PRO A 220 -5.55 12.56 -21.96
N ALA A 221 -5.58 13.57 -22.83
CA ALA A 221 -6.82 14.07 -23.41
C ALA A 221 -7.61 12.92 -24.07
N ALA A 222 -8.95 12.99 -24.04
CA ALA A 222 -9.81 11.96 -24.61
C ALA A 222 -9.37 11.58 -26.05
N GLY A 223 -9.09 10.30 -26.27
CA GLY A 223 -8.56 9.79 -27.54
C GLY A 223 -7.04 9.62 -27.59
N GLN A 224 -6.31 9.96 -26.52
CA GLN A 224 -4.88 9.67 -26.37
C GLN A 224 -4.68 8.58 -25.32
N SER A 225 -4.09 7.45 -25.71
CA SER A 225 -3.58 6.47 -24.75
C SER A 225 -2.35 7.05 -24.06
N ARG A 226 -2.25 6.91 -22.73
CA ARG A 226 -1.00 7.16 -22.03
C ARG A 226 0.04 6.20 -22.65
N PRO A 227 1.29 6.63 -22.94
CA PRO A 227 2.32 5.67 -23.31
C PRO A 227 2.29 4.56 -22.26
N THR A 228 2.22 3.31 -22.69
CA THR A 228 2.22 2.15 -21.81
C THR A 228 3.51 2.24 -21.01
N THR A 229 3.44 2.74 -19.78
CA THR A 229 4.49 2.50 -18.81
C THR A 229 4.33 1.02 -18.51
N ASP A 230 5.21 0.19 -19.05
CA ASP A 230 5.16 -1.25 -18.82
C ASP A 230 4.99 -1.53 -17.32
N VAL A 231 4.28 -2.61 -17.00
CA VAL A 231 4.16 -3.15 -15.64
C VAL A 231 5.54 -3.08 -14.98
N TRP A 232 5.63 -2.47 -13.80
CA TRP A 232 6.90 -2.25 -13.14
C TRP A 232 7.63 -3.55 -12.84
N TYR A 233 8.95 -3.47 -12.79
CA TYR A 233 9.79 -4.55 -12.31
C TYR A 233 9.95 -4.42 -10.79
N PRO A 234 9.79 -5.50 -9.99
CA PRO A 234 9.82 -6.91 -10.39
C PRO A 234 8.47 -7.55 -10.80
N ALA A 235 7.36 -6.83 -10.79
CA ALA A 235 6.05 -7.42 -11.08
C ALA A 235 5.94 -8.05 -12.47
N ARG A 236 6.68 -7.54 -13.46
CA ARG A 236 6.72 -8.14 -14.81
C ARG A 236 7.71 -9.31 -14.99
N GLU A 237 8.39 -9.77 -13.93
CA GLU A 237 9.21 -10.99 -14.01
C GLU A 237 8.29 -12.23 -14.19
N PRO A 238 8.57 -13.12 -15.16
CA PRO A 238 7.88 -14.41 -15.26
C PRO A 238 7.83 -15.15 -13.92
N GLY A 239 6.67 -15.74 -13.61
CA GLY A 239 6.44 -16.42 -12.34
C GLY A 239 5.89 -15.54 -11.21
N VAL A 240 6.02 -14.21 -11.28
CA VAL A 240 5.47 -13.28 -10.27
C VAL A 240 3.98 -13.04 -10.49
N LEU A 241 3.20 -13.02 -9.41
CA LEU A 241 1.81 -12.55 -9.42
C LEU A 241 1.79 -11.02 -9.47
N ALA A 242 1.69 -10.44 -10.67
CA ALA A 242 1.57 -8.99 -10.87
C ALA A 242 0.13 -8.52 -10.59
N VAL A 243 -0.03 -7.62 -9.61
CA VAL A 243 -1.33 -7.19 -9.11
C VAL A 243 -1.63 -5.74 -9.47
N THR A 244 -2.70 -5.55 -10.25
CA THR A 244 -3.26 -4.23 -10.57
C THR A 244 -4.37 -3.84 -9.59
N GLY A 245 -4.80 -2.59 -9.65
CA GLY A 245 -5.70 -1.98 -8.68
C GLY A 245 -7.06 -1.57 -9.22
N LEU A 246 -8.11 -1.91 -8.46
CA LEU A 246 -9.49 -1.51 -8.70
C LEU A 246 -9.89 -0.27 -7.91
N GLU A 247 -10.79 0.52 -8.49
CA GLU A 247 -11.45 1.66 -7.85
C GLU A 247 -12.51 1.17 -6.85
N ARG A 248 -12.62 1.88 -5.72
CA ARG A 248 -13.48 1.53 -4.59
C ARG A 248 -14.91 1.26 -5.01
N GLU A 249 -15.45 0.14 -4.53
CA GLU A 249 -16.84 -0.27 -4.72
C GLU A 249 -17.24 -0.36 -6.22
N THR A 250 -16.27 -0.66 -7.09
CA THR A 250 -16.48 -0.90 -8.51
C THR A 250 -15.60 -2.03 -9.04
N GLU A 251 -15.99 -2.60 -10.18
CA GLU A 251 -15.12 -3.51 -10.96
C GLU A 251 -14.22 -2.75 -11.95
N SER A 252 -14.17 -1.41 -11.88
CA SER A 252 -13.36 -0.59 -12.77
C SER A 252 -11.93 -0.47 -12.25
N LEU A 253 -10.95 -0.48 -13.16
CA LEU A 253 -9.58 -0.13 -12.82
C LEU A 253 -9.52 1.27 -12.20
N TRP A 254 -8.75 1.41 -11.12
CA TRP A 254 -8.34 2.71 -10.63
C TRP A 254 -7.50 3.40 -11.72
N SER A 255 -7.75 4.69 -11.96
CA SER A 255 -7.08 5.45 -13.03
C SER A 255 -5.57 5.58 -12.85
N GLY A 256 -5.07 5.35 -11.63
CA GLY A 256 -3.65 5.34 -11.33
C GLY A 256 -2.97 3.99 -11.59
N SER A 257 -3.72 2.91 -11.80
CA SER A 257 -3.15 1.57 -11.99
C SER A 257 -2.45 1.43 -13.33
N ILE A 258 -1.20 0.95 -13.31
CA ILE A 258 -0.51 0.47 -14.50
C ILE A 258 -0.99 -0.95 -14.83
N THR A 259 -1.18 -1.24 -16.12
CA THR A 259 -1.57 -2.56 -16.64
C THR A 259 -0.81 -2.88 -17.92
N GLY A 260 -0.61 -4.17 -18.22
CA GLY A 260 -0.07 -4.63 -19.49
C GLY A 260 -0.07 -6.16 -19.61
N SER A 261 0.70 -6.68 -20.56
CA SER A 261 0.79 -8.13 -20.80
C SER A 261 1.32 -8.96 -19.63
N ALA A 262 1.94 -8.32 -18.63
CA ALA A 262 2.36 -8.98 -17.41
C ALA A 262 1.31 -8.91 -16.28
N THR A 263 0.19 -8.19 -16.43
CA THR A 263 -0.88 -8.18 -15.41
C THR A 263 -1.42 -9.59 -15.20
N VAL A 264 -1.54 -10.02 -13.94
CA VAL A 264 -2.01 -11.36 -13.57
C VAL A 264 -3.31 -11.33 -12.77
N LEU A 265 -3.44 -10.48 -11.75
CA LEU A 265 -4.64 -10.37 -10.94
C LEU A 265 -4.99 -8.92 -10.64
N SER A 266 -6.25 -8.69 -10.30
CA SER A 266 -6.78 -7.43 -9.81
C SER A 266 -7.19 -7.55 -8.34
N ALA A 267 -7.02 -6.47 -7.57
CA ALA A 267 -7.52 -6.38 -6.21
C ALA A 267 -7.92 -4.93 -5.85
N PRO A 268 -8.75 -4.72 -4.80
CA PRO A 268 -9.07 -3.40 -4.28
C PRO A 268 -7.83 -2.52 -4.06
N ALA A 269 -7.86 -1.27 -4.54
CA ALA A 269 -6.68 -0.41 -4.50
C ALA A 269 -6.94 1.03 -4.06
N THR A 270 -8.17 1.47 -3.83
CA THR A 270 -8.47 2.85 -3.42
C THR A 270 -9.39 2.89 -2.21
N GLY A 271 -9.33 4.01 -1.47
CA GLY A 271 -10.16 4.21 -0.28
C GLY A 271 -9.98 3.13 0.79
N LEU A 272 -8.82 2.49 0.81
CA LEU A 272 -8.48 1.44 1.76
C LEU A 272 -8.06 2.10 3.07
N VAL A 273 -8.56 1.58 4.19
CA VAL A 273 -8.08 2.01 5.52
C VAL A 273 -6.97 1.08 5.98
N GLY A 274 -5.81 1.66 6.29
CA GLY A 274 -4.59 0.95 6.63
C GLY A 274 -3.96 1.44 7.93
N ALA A 275 -3.14 0.58 8.54
CA ALA A 275 -2.37 0.90 9.74
C ALA A 275 -1.17 1.77 9.36
N ARG A 276 -0.83 2.76 10.19
CA ARG A 276 0.40 3.55 10.04
C ARG A 276 1.00 3.82 11.42
N PRO A 277 2.29 4.10 11.54
CA PRO A 277 2.88 4.49 12.82
C PRO A 277 2.04 5.57 13.52
N GLY A 278 1.59 5.27 14.74
CA GLY A 278 0.77 6.17 15.55
C GLY A 278 -0.72 6.32 15.16
N GLY A 279 -1.28 5.50 14.25
CA GLY A 279 -2.72 5.48 13.98
C GLY A 279 -3.12 4.84 12.66
N THR A 280 -4.17 5.36 12.03
CA THR A 280 -4.67 4.84 10.73
C THR A 280 -4.76 5.95 9.70
N TRP A 281 -4.89 5.57 8.43
CA TRP A 281 -5.09 6.50 7.31
C TRP A 281 -5.79 5.82 6.14
N LYS A 282 -6.26 6.64 5.19
CA LYS A 282 -6.76 6.19 3.89
C LYS A 282 -5.64 6.19 2.86
N VAL A 283 -5.57 5.12 2.07
CA VAL A 283 -4.53 4.91 1.08
C VAL A 283 -5.11 4.46 -0.25
N GLN A 284 -4.32 4.69 -1.29
CA GLN A 284 -4.59 4.21 -2.63
C GLN A 284 -3.29 3.84 -3.35
N GLY A 285 -3.32 2.80 -4.19
CA GLY A 285 -2.13 2.30 -4.86
C GLY A 285 -2.22 0.81 -5.20
N THR A 286 -1.56 0.42 -6.29
CA THR A 286 -1.36 -1.01 -6.59
C THR A 286 -0.49 -1.68 -5.52
N SER A 287 0.34 -0.92 -4.79
CA SER A 287 1.09 -1.39 -3.61
C SER A 287 0.19 -1.88 -2.48
N PHE A 288 -1.07 -1.44 -2.42
CA PHE A 288 -2.05 -1.85 -1.43
C PHE A 288 -3.05 -2.88 -1.98
N ALA A 289 -3.03 -3.14 -3.29
CA ALA A 289 -3.73 -4.25 -3.93
C ALA A 289 -2.95 -5.56 -3.78
N ALA A 290 -1.64 -5.52 -4.02
CA ALA A 290 -0.72 -6.66 -3.86
C ALA A 290 -0.86 -7.39 -2.50
N PRO A 291 -0.90 -6.72 -1.32
CA PRO A 291 -1.05 -7.39 -0.04
C PRO A 291 -2.35 -8.21 0.10
N LEU A 292 -3.43 -7.84 -0.61
CA LEU A 292 -4.68 -8.61 -0.55
C LEU A 292 -4.54 -9.94 -1.31
N VAL A 293 -3.77 -9.98 -2.40
CA VAL A 293 -3.41 -11.21 -3.09
C VAL A 293 -2.43 -12.04 -2.25
N SER A 294 -1.42 -11.40 -1.64
CA SER A 294 -0.48 -12.05 -0.71
C SER A 294 -1.19 -12.71 0.47
N ALA A 295 -2.15 -12.01 1.07
CA ALA A 295 -2.98 -12.55 2.14
C ALA A 295 -3.83 -13.73 1.66
N THR A 296 -4.40 -13.64 0.45
CA THR A 296 -5.16 -14.77 -0.12
C THR A 296 -4.28 -16.00 -0.33
N ALA A 297 -3.04 -15.83 -0.81
CA ALA A 297 -2.06 -16.91 -0.91
C ALA A 297 -1.77 -17.52 0.48
N ALA A 298 -1.63 -16.68 1.51
CA ALA A 298 -1.44 -17.15 2.89
C ALA A 298 -2.63 -17.93 3.43
N LEU A 299 -3.88 -17.50 3.14
CA LEU A 299 -5.07 -18.26 3.49
C LEU A 299 -5.05 -19.65 2.85
N VAL A 300 -4.67 -19.74 1.57
CA VAL A 300 -4.59 -21.02 0.83
C VAL A 300 -3.51 -21.93 1.43
N ARG A 301 -2.29 -21.42 1.69
CA ARG A 301 -1.22 -22.23 2.30
C ARG A 301 -1.58 -22.68 3.72
N ALA A 302 -2.22 -21.84 4.53
CA ALA A 302 -2.67 -22.25 5.86
C ALA A 302 -3.71 -23.38 5.82
N LYS A 303 -4.58 -23.39 4.80
CA LYS A 303 -5.55 -24.47 4.61
C LYS A 303 -4.90 -25.76 4.12
N TRP A 304 -3.88 -25.65 3.26
CA TRP A 304 -3.16 -26.77 2.66
C TRP A 304 -1.64 -26.54 2.76
N PRO A 305 -1.02 -26.84 3.92
CA PRO A 305 0.40 -26.51 4.16
C PRO A 305 1.38 -27.17 3.19
N GLU A 306 1.02 -28.33 2.64
CA GLU A 306 1.83 -29.10 1.69
C GLU A 306 1.60 -28.69 0.22
N MET A 307 0.73 -27.70 -0.05
CA MET A 307 0.45 -27.25 -1.42
C MET A 307 1.63 -26.43 -1.95
N SER A 308 2.20 -26.88 -3.07
CA SER A 308 3.29 -26.17 -3.74
C SER A 308 2.87 -24.76 -4.16
N ALA A 309 3.82 -23.82 -4.15
CA ALA A 309 3.64 -22.45 -4.64
C ALA A 309 3.09 -22.42 -6.07
N ALA A 310 3.56 -23.32 -6.94
CA ALA A 310 3.02 -23.48 -8.29
C ALA A 310 1.51 -23.77 -8.30
N THR A 311 1.05 -24.67 -7.42
CA THR A 311 -0.36 -25.01 -7.28
C THR A 311 -1.15 -23.88 -6.60
N VAL A 312 -0.55 -23.16 -5.65
CA VAL A 312 -1.17 -21.96 -5.06
C VAL A 312 -1.39 -20.90 -6.14
N VAL A 313 -0.38 -20.58 -6.95
CA VAL A 313 -0.49 -19.63 -8.06
C VAL A 313 -1.58 -20.09 -9.04
N ASN A 314 -1.56 -21.35 -9.47
CA ASN A 314 -2.58 -21.90 -10.36
C ASN A 314 -3.99 -21.78 -9.79
N ARG A 315 -4.15 -22.03 -8.48
CA ARG A 315 -5.41 -21.89 -7.78
C ARG A 315 -5.89 -20.44 -7.80
N LEU A 316 -5.05 -19.49 -7.44
CA LEU A 316 -5.41 -18.07 -7.42
C LEU A 316 -5.87 -17.56 -8.79
N ILE A 317 -5.17 -17.92 -9.87
CA ILE A 317 -5.55 -17.48 -11.23
C ILE A 317 -6.78 -18.22 -11.78
N THR A 318 -6.96 -19.50 -11.44
CA THR A 318 -8.08 -20.30 -11.93
C THR A 318 -9.39 -19.92 -11.24
N THR A 319 -9.33 -19.47 -9.99
CA THR A 319 -10.51 -19.13 -9.19
C THR A 319 -10.81 -17.63 -9.17
N ALA A 320 -10.02 -16.80 -9.86
CA ALA A 320 -10.28 -15.38 -9.95
C ALA A 320 -11.65 -15.13 -10.60
N SER A 321 -12.35 -14.10 -10.12
CA SER A 321 -13.57 -13.62 -10.74
C SER A 321 -13.20 -12.84 -12.01
N ASP A 322 -13.46 -13.44 -13.16
CA ASP A 322 -13.14 -12.87 -14.47
C ASP A 322 -13.77 -11.48 -14.66
N LEU A 323 -12.96 -10.51 -15.09
CA LEU A 323 -13.35 -9.12 -15.30
C LEU A 323 -12.85 -8.67 -16.67
N GLY A 324 -13.65 -7.86 -17.36
CA GLY A 324 -13.27 -7.33 -18.68
C GLY A 324 -13.60 -8.30 -19.81
N ALA A 325 -12.61 -8.60 -20.65
CA ALA A 325 -12.80 -9.57 -21.73
C ALA A 325 -12.75 -11.00 -21.17
N VAL A 326 -13.56 -11.92 -21.71
CA VAL A 326 -13.61 -13.30 -21.20
C VAL A 326 -12.21 -13.94 -21.22
N GLY A 327 -11.81 -14.47 -20.06
CA GLY A 327 -10.50 -15.08 -19.85
C GLY A 327 -9.42 -14.05 -19.50
N ARG A 328 -8.15 -14.43 -19.65
CA ARG A 328 -7.05 -13.54 -19.29
C ARG A 328 -6.95 -12.37 -20.27
N ASP A 329 -6.96 -11.13 -19.75
CA ASP A 329 -6.66 -9.91 -20.50
C ASP A 329 -5.53 -9.06 -19.87
N ASP A 330 -5.02 -8.08 -20.61
CA ASP A 330 -3.89 -7.24 -20.17
C ASP A 330 -4.27 -6.17 -19.14
N ARG A 331 -5.58 -5.92 -18.95
CA ARG A 331 -6.13 -4.90 -18.05
C ARG A 331 -6.38 -5.45 -16.67
N TYR A 332 -7.07 -6.58 -16.56
CA TYR A 332 -7.48 -7.20 -15.31
C TYR A 332 -6.71 -8.48 -14.98
N GLY A 333 -5.89 -8.98 -15.92
CA GLY A 333 -5.25 -10.29 -15.78
C GLY A 333 -6.29 -11.38 -15.89
N TYR A 334 -6.29 -12.32 -14.94
CA TYR A 334 -7.33 -13.33 -14.77
C TYR A 334 -8.57 -12.80 -14.01
N GLY A 335 -8.57 -11.52 -13.61
CA GLY A 335 -9.68 -10.88 -12.91
C GLY A 335 -9.41 -10.61 -11.44
N LEU A 336 -10.48 -10.37 -10.68
CA LEU A 336 -10.44 -10.06 -9.25
C LEU A 336 -10.08 -11.30 -8.44
N VAL A 337 -9.10 -11.19 -7.55
CA VAL A 337 -8.77 -12.26 -6.60
C VAL A 337 -10.00 -12.64 -5.75
N ASP A 338 -10.30 -13.93 -5.66
CA ASP A 338 -11.45 -14.44 -4.91
C ASP A 338 -10.99 -15.41 -3.81
N PRO A 339 -10.85 -14.95 -2.55
CA PRO A 339 -10.40 -15.80 -1.45
C PRO A 339 -11.34 -16.97 -1.15
N VAL A 340 -12.65 -16.78 -1.33
CA VAL A 340 -13.64 -17.82 -1.04
C VAL A 340 -13.53 -18.93 -2.08
N ALA A 341 -13.49 -18.57 -3.37
CA ALA A 341 -13.33 -19.56 -4.44
C ALA A 341 -11.96 -20.25 -4.34
N ALA A 342 -10.88 -19.51 -4.05
CA ALA A 342 -9.56 -20.09 -3.83
C ALA A 342 -9.56 -21.14 -2.71
N LEU A 343 -10.32 -20.92 -1.63
CA LEU A 343 -10.40 -21.84 -0.50
C LEU A 343 -11.41 -22.99 -0.69
N THR A 344 -12.30 -22.95 -1.68
CA THR A 344 -13.43 -23.90 -1.78
C THR A 344 -13.54 -24.65 -3.10
N ALA A 345 -13.06 -24.08 -4.21
CA ALA A 345 -13.14 -24.73 -5.51
C ALA A 345 -12.20 -25.94 -5.59
N GLY A 346 -12.55 -26.93 -6.41
CA GLY A 346 -11.66 -27.99 -6.84
C GLY A 346 -10.76 -27.51 -7.98
N VAL A 347 -9.48 -27.33 -7.72
CA VAL A 347 -8.48 -26.94 -8.74
C VAL A 347 -7.39 -28.00 -8.79
N SER A 348 -7.05 -28.42 -10.02
CA SER A 348 -5.98 -29.38 -10.30
C SER A 348 -4.63 -28.87 -9.81
N THR A 349 -3.81 -29.79 -9.30
CA THR A 349 -2.40 -29.53 -8.98
C THR A 349 -1.61 -29.35 -10.27
N VAL A 350 -0.56 -28.53 -10.22
CA VAL A 350 0.38 -28.34 -11.34
C VAL A 350 1.81 -28.56 -10.86
N GLU A 351 2.65 -29.10 -11.74
CA GLU A 351 4.07 -29.38 -11.42
C GLU A 351 4.95 -28.12 -11.50
N ARG A 352 4.57 -27.15 -12.33
CA ARG A 352 5.32 -25.90 -12.53
C ARG A 352 4.40 -24.70 -12.42
N ASN A 353 4.97 -23.57 -12.01
CA ASN A 353 4.27 -22.30 -11.96
C ASN A 353 3.76 -21.93 -13.37
N PRO A 354 2.44 -21.79 -13.60
CA PRO A 354 1.90 -21.51 -14.93
C PRO A 354 2.27 -20.12 -15.47
N LEU A 355 2.78 -19.23 -14.62
CA LEU A 355 3.25 -17.90 -14.99
C LEU A 355 4.75 -17.87 -15.32
N ASP A 356 5.48 -18.93 -14.96
CA ASP A 356 6.90 -19.05 -15.27
C ASP A 356 7.06 -19.60 -16.69
N THR A 357 7.43 -18.69 -17.60
CA THR A 357 7.68 -19.01 -19.01
C THR A 357 9.17 -19.16 -19.32
N ASN A 358 10.04 -19.04 -18.30
CA ASN A 358 11.47 -19.22 -18.46
C ASN A 358 11.81 -20.71 -18.63
N ALA A 359 12.87 -20.99 -19.39
CA ALA A 359 13.44 -22.33 -19.42
C ALA A 359 13.99 -22.66 -18.02
N PRO A 360 13.87 -23.90 -17.51
CA PRO A 360 14.33 -24.24 -16.16
C PRO A 360 15.81 -23.88 -15.99
N HIS A 361 16.08 -22.87 -15.17
CA HIS A 361 17.43 -22.42 -14.89
C HIS A 361 18.11 -23.47 -14.00
N GLY A 362 19.14 -24.13 -14.52
CA GLY A 362 20.05 -24.92 -13.69
C GLY A 362 20.60 -24.01 -12.59
N VAL A 363 20.43 -24.41 -11.33
CA VAL A 363 20.73 -23.61 -10.14
C VAL A 363 22.13 -22.99 -10.25
N ALA A 364 22.21 -21.70 -10.59
CA ALA A 364 23.45 -20.95 -10.48
C ALA A 364 23.65 -20.64 -9.00
N GLY A 365 24.60 -21.34 -8.38
CA GLY A 365 24.93 -21.20 -6.97
C GLY A 365 25.52 -19.83 -6.66
N PHE A 366 24.68 -18.89 -6.21
CA PHE A 366 25.16 -17.77 -5.42
C PHE A 366 25.54 -18.32 -4.04
N GLY A 367 26.79 -18.08 -3.61
CA GLY A 367 27.29 -18.47 -2.30
C GLY A 367 26.47 -17.90 -1.14
N ALA A 368 26.76 -18.36 0.09
CA ALA A 368 26.05 -17.96 1.30
C ALA A 368 25.93 -16.43 1.44
N ALA A 369 24.77 -15.96 1.91
CA ALA A 369 24.50 -14.54 2.10
C ALA A 369 25.51 -13.90 3.08
N PRO A 370 25.92 -12.63 2.86
CA PRO A 370 26.81 -11.93 3.78
C PRO A 370 26.19 -11.86 5.19
N GLY A 371 26.89 -12.40 6.19
CA GLY A 371 26.45 -12.42 7.59
C GLY A 371 26.39 -13.81 8.24
N VAL A 372 26.54 -14.90 7.48
CA VAL A 372 26.62 -16.26 8.03
C VAL A 372 28.08 -16.70 8.12
N SER A 373 28.65 -16.74 9.32
CA SER A 373 29.95 -17.37 9.57
C SER A 373 29.79 -18.89 9.54
N VAL A 374 29.97 -19.52 8.38
CA VAL A 374 30.07 -20.97 8.29
C VAL A 374 31.52 -21.37 8.55
N THR A 375 31.80 -21.95 9.71
CA THR A 375 33.07 -22.59 10.02
C THR A 375 33.16 -23.90 9.25
N SER A 376 33.64 -23.86 8.00
CA SER A 376 33.94 -25.08 7.25
C SER A 376 35.40 -25.51 7.49
N SER A 377 35.55 -26.66 8.15
CA SER A 377 36.80 -27.42 8.17
C SER A 377 36.81 -28.35 6.95
N GLY A 378 37.92 -28.36 6.20
CA GLY A 378 38.31 -29.50 5.35
C GLY A 378 38.33 -29.31 3.83
N THR A 379 39.53 -28.96 3.33
CA THR A 379 40.22 -29.50 2.13
C THR A 379 39.77 -29.13 0.69
N ALA A 380 40.52 -28.17 0.13
CA ALA A 380 41.07 -27.99 -1.24
C ALA A 380 40.70 -29.01 -2.34
N THR A 381 40.52 -28.62 -3.62
CA THR A 381 41.53 -27.97 -4.48
C THR A 381 40.92 -27.23 -5.68
N GLY A 382 41.50 -26.09 -6.08
CA GLY A 382 41.27 -25.47 -7.39
C GLY A 382 41.58 -23.98 -7.44
N HIS A 383 42.86 -23.62 -7.61
CA HIS A 383 43.35 -22.25 -7.78
C HIS A 383 43.19 -21.78 -9.24
N GLN A 384 42.54 -20.63 -9.45
CA GLN A 384 42.91 -19.63 -10.47
C GLN A 384 42.57 -18.22 -9.94
N PRO A 385 43.50 -17.25 -10.01
CA PRO A 385 43.26 -15.89 -9.52
C PRO A 385 42.70 -15.01 -10.63
N VAL A 386 41.59 -14.31 -10.38
CA VAL A 386 41.19 -13.16 -11.20
C VAL A 386 41.18 -11.93 -10.32
N GLY A 387 42.34 -11.29 -10.24
CA GLY A 387 42.46 -9.90 -9.87
C GLY A 387 41.92 -9.05 -11.01
N GLY A 388 40.78 -8.41 -10.78
CA GLY A 388 40.15 -7.49 -11.73
C GLY A 388 39.17 -6.62 -10.98
N ARG A 389 39.61 -5.41 -10.65
CA ARG A 389 38.87 -4.35 -9.98
C ARG A 389 37.50 -4.16 -10.67
N ALA A 390 36.42 -4.58 -10.02
CA ALA A 390 35.07 -4.30 -10.50
C ALA A 390 34.87 -2.79 -10.49
N GLN A 391 34.88 -2.17 -11.66
CA GLN A 391 34.39 -0.82 -11.82
C GLN A 391 32.89 -0.86 -11.53
N GLY A 392 32.45 -0.03 -10.57
CA GLY A 392 31.05 0.11 -10.22
C GLY A 392 30.25 0.52 -11.45
N VAL A 393 29.44 -0.40 -11.95
CA VAL A 393 28.33 -0.05 -12.85
C VAL A 393 27.27 0.53 -11.93
N HIS A 394 27.29 1.85 -11.77
CA HIS A 394 26.10 2.58 -11.32
C HIS A 394 25.06 2.42 -12.43
N THR A 395 24.11 1.50 -12.25
CA THR A 395 22.85 1.56 -12.98
C THR A 395 22.01 2.61 -12.28
N ASP A 396 21.70 3.71 -12.97
CA ASP A 396 20.75 4.72 -12.48
C ASP A 396 19.36 4.07 -12.36
N TRP A 397 19.12 3.42 -11.22
CA TRP A 397 17.87 2.76 -10.88
C TRP A 397 17.12 3.65 -9.90
N ALA A 398 16.00 4.23 -10.32
CA ALA A 398 15.11 4.96 -9.44
C ALA A 398 13.81 4.16 -9.30
N ALA A 399 13.56 3.65 -8.10
CA ALA A 399 12.32 2.95 -7.79
C ALA A 399 11.78 3.37 -6.43
N GLN A 400 10.46 3.36 -6.33
CA GLN A 400 9.68 3.83 -5.20
C GLN A 400 8.50 2.88 -5.03
N PRO A 401 7.84 2.81 -3.87
CA PRO A 401 6.64 2.02 -3.75
C PRO A 401 5.48 2.65 -4.52
N ALA A 402 4.55 1.79 -4.92
CA ALA A 402 3.42 2.17 -5.74
C ALA A 402 2.19 2.53 -4.90
N GLY A 403 2.22 3.60 -4.10
CA GLY A 403 1.04 4.03 -3.34
C GLY A 403 1.22 5.35 -2.58
N GLU A 404 0.10 6.03 -2.33
CA GLU A 404 0.08 7.33 -1.65
C GLU A 404 -1.05 7.42 -0.63
N GLN A 405 -0.91 8.37 0.31
CA GLN A 405 -2.01 8.75 1.19
C GLN A 405 -3.11 9.42 0.37
N GLU A 406 -4.35 8.98 0.56
CA GLU A 406 -5.49 9.61 -0.09
C GLU A 406 -5.77 10.98 0.56
N HIS A 407 -5.54 12.06 -0.19
CA HIS A 407 -5.96 13.40 0.21
C HIS A 407 -7.35 13.69 -0.35
N SER A 408 -8.35 13.86 0.53
CA SER A 408 -9.71 14.29 0.19
C SER A 408 -9.75 15.73 -0.35
N LYS A 409 -9.30 15.95 -1.60
CA LYS A 409 -9.46 17.21 -2.33
C LYS A 409 -10.83 17.31 -3.01
N ARG A 410 -11.54 16.17 -3.16
CA ARG A 410 -12.86 16.10 -3.81
C ARG A 410 -14.01 16.58 -2.92
N GLY A 411 -13.92 16.39 -1.60
CA GLY A 411 -14.96 16.87 -0.67
C GLY A 411 -15.06 18.40 -0.62
N TRP A 412 -13.92 19.10 -0.65
CA TRP A 412 -13.90 20.57 -0.60
C TRP A 412 -14.39 21.22 -1.90
N ALA A 413 -14.10 20.63 -3.06
CA ALA A 413 -14.57 21.16 -4.34
C ALA A 413 -16.11 21.08 -4.49
N ILE A 414 -16.73 19.99 -3.99
CA ILE A 414 -18.19 19.84 -3.99
C ILE A 414 -18.83 20.84 -3.02
N VAL A 415 -18.25 21.02 -1.82
CA VAL A 415 -18.76 22.00 -0.85
C VAL A 415 -18.61 23.43 -1.37
N PHE A 416 -17.47 23.80 -1.97
CA PHE A 416 -17.28 25.13 -2.55
C PHE A 416 -18.18 25.37 -3.78
N GLY A 417 -18.35 24.37 -4.64
CA GLY A 417 -19.24 24.44 -5.80
C GLY A 417 -20.72 24.64 -5.41
N LEU A 418 -21.17 23.97 -4.35
CA LEU A 418 -22.52 24.15 -3.78
C LEU A 418 -22.69 25.52 -3.13
N LEU A 419 -21.66 26.03 -2.44
CA LEU A 419 -21.71 27.34 -1.80
C LEU A 419 -21.73 28.49 -2.82
N VAL A 420 -20.98 28.37 -3.92
CA VAL A 420 -20.97 29.37 -5.01
C VAL A 420 -22.29 29.39 -5.77
N THR A 421 -22.92 28.24 -6.00
CA THR A 421 -24.21 28.16 -6.69
C THR A 421 -25.37 28.71 -5.85
N VAL A 422 -25.38 28.48 -4.53
CA VAL A 422 -26.39 29.05 -3.62
C VAL A 422 -26.28 30.57 -3.53
N VAL A 423 -25.06 31.13 -3.48
CA VAL A 423 -24.82 32.59 -3.46
C VAL A 423 -25.23 33.25 -4.79
N ALA A 424 -24.93 32.62 -5.92
CA ALA A 424 -25.34 33.14 -7.23
C ALA A 424 -26.87 33.12 -7.41
N ALA A 425 -27.55 32.08 -6.95
CA ALA A 425 -29.01 31.97 -7.03
C ALA A 425 -29.73 33.00 -6.14
N THR A 426 -29.19 33.29 -4.95
CA THR A 426 -29.73 34.35 -4.06
C THR A 426 -29.46 35.75 -4.61
N ALA A 427 -28.28 36.01 -5.20
CA ALA A 427 -28.00 37.29 -5.85
C ALA A 427 -28.94 37.54 -7.06
N ALA A 428 -29.17 36.53 -7.88
CA ALA A 428 -30.07 36.64 -9.04
C ALA A 428 -31.54 36.90 -8.64
N THR A 429 -32.02 36.30 -7.54
CA THR A 429 -33.38 36.55 -7.03
C THR A 429 -33.54 37.92 -6.40
N VAL A 430 -32.52 38.46 -5.74
CA VAL A 430 -32.54 39.82 -5.18
C VAL A 430 -32.51 40.89 -6.28
N VAL A 431 -31.72 40.69 -7.34
CA VAL A 431 -31.69 41.62 -8.50
C VAL A 431 -33.04 41.60 -9.23
N ARG A 432 -33.64 40.43 -9.45
CA ARG A 432 -34.93 40.30 -10.14
C ARG A 432 -36.12 40.89 -9.37
N ARG A 433 -36.01 41.01 -8.04
CA ARG A 433 -37.00 41.68 -7.18
C ARG A 433 -36.85 43.21 -7.14
N ARG A 434 -35.69 43.76 -7.55
CA ARG A 434 -35.46 45.21 -7.61
C ARG A 434 -35.79 45.83 -8.97
N THR A 435 -35.99 45.01 -10.00
CA THR A 435 -36.30 45.45 -11.37
C THR A 435 -37.76 45.20 -11.76
N ARG A 436 -38.67 45.10 -10.78
CA ARG A 436 -40.12 45.03 -11.00
C ARG A 436 -40.84 46.05 -10.14
#